data_AF-A0A330LZP4-F1
#
_entry.id   AF-A0A330LZP4-F1
#
_cell.length_a   1.000
_cell.length_b   1.000
_cell.length_c   1.000
_cell.angle_alpha   90.00
_cell.angle_beta   90.00
_cell.angle_gamma   90.00
#
_symmetry.space_group_name_H-M   'P 1'
#
loop_
_entity.id
_entity.type
_entity.pdbx_description
1 polymer ?
#
loop_
_entity_poly.entity_id
_entity_poly.type
_entity_poly.pdbx_seq_one_letter_code
_entity_poly.pdbx_strand_id
1 'polypeptide(L)'
;MSKEDLDLQRVVARNLSEIISNLVLGFSPSTETMSTFGQNFRGGKAIVMIDGVLISTTLRAGGRDLQSISVDVIQSIEVIKGASAMYGSGEAGAIINVISKKPTVNFEMHTTVGVEAFADELSDAGYSISQTFSGTTDSDLGYLLNLSGKDRGNLYDANGNQLPGAPNSQGGMGDADEYDVLFKLDQEMDSSRVALLAHHYKILESDHR
;
A
#
# COMPACT_ATOMS: atom_id res chain seq x y z
N MET A 1 8.18 1.52 11.73
CA MET A 1 8.40 2.90 11.22
C MET A 1 7.50 3.85 11.99
N SER A 2 7.90 5.11 12.22
CA SER A 2 7.03 6.06 12.93
C SER A 2 5.88 6.52 12.02
N LYS A 3 4.74 6.91 12.60
CA LYS A 3 3.57 7.41 11.86
C LYS A 3 3.90 8.67 11.05
N GLU A 4 4.79 9.51 11.58
CA GLU A 4 5.26 10.76 10.97
C GLU A 4 6.03 10.53 9.66
N ASP A 5 6.94 9.56 9.64
CA ASP A 5 7.70 9.22 8.42
C ASP A 5 6.78 8.70 7.31
N LEU A 6 5.73 7.97 7.70
CA LEU A 6 4.73 7.48 6.74
C LEU A 6 3.87 8.62 6.21
N ASP A 7 3.44 9.55 7.07
CA ASP A 7 2.61 10.69 6.65
C ASP A 7 3.38 11.59 5.67
N LEU A 8 4.68 11.81 5.87
CA LEU A 8 5.54 12.51 4.90
C LEU A 8 5.68 11.75 3.58
N GLN A 9 5.81 10.42 3.66
CA GLN A 9 5.96 9.59 2.47
C GLN A 9 4.64 9.40 1.73
N ARG A 10 3.47 9.44 2.38
CA ARG A 10 2.17 9.42 1.67
C ARG A 10 1.99 10.59 0.72
N VAL A 11 2.62 11.73 1.00
CA VAL A 11 2.54 12.93 0.15
C VAL A 11 3.35 12.75 -1.14
N VAL A 12 4.43 11.97 -1.10
CA VAL A 12 5.41 11.90 -2.20
C VAL A 12 5.42 10.54 -2.88
N ALA A 13 5.30 9.47 -2.09
CA ALA A 13 5.39 8.11 -2.57
C ALA A 13 4.08 7.68 -3.21
N ARG A 14 4.21 7.22 -4.45
CA ARG A 14 3.08 6.87 -5.32
C ARG A 14 2.51 5.51 -4.97
N ASN A 15 3.28 4.66 -4.31
CA ASN A 15 2.93 3.28 -4.00
C ASN A 15 3.75 2.76 -2.81
N LEU A 16 3.31 1.62 -2.26
CA LEU A 16 3.98 0.98 -1.12
C LEU A 16 5.43 0.55 -1.42
N SER A 17 5.74 0.16 -2.65
CA SER A 17 7.11 -0.23 -3.03
C SER A 17 8.09 0.93 -2.90
N GLU A 18 7.66 2.13 -3.27
CA GLU A 18 8.44 3.36 -3.17
C GLU A 18 8.64 3.77 -1.70
N ILE A 19 7.58 3.71 -0.87
CA ILE A 19 7.68 3.95 0.58
C ILE A 19 8.74 3.02 1.19
N ILE A 20 8.67 1.73 0.87
CA ILE A 20 9.62 0.73 1.39
C ILE A 20 11.02 1.01 0.85
N SER A 21 11.18 1.29 -0.44
CA SER A 21 12.48 1.57 -1.07
C SER A 21 13.18 2.77 -0.45
N ASN A 22 12.43 3.84 -0.17
CA ASN A 22 12.96 5.07 0.39
C ASN A 22 13.40 4.92 1.85
N LEU A 23 12.73 4.04 2.62
CA LEU A 23 12.86 4.00 4.08
C LEU A 23 13.61 2.76 4.57
N VAL A 24 13.70 1.71 3.76
CA VAL A 24 14.29 0.42 4.13
C VAL A 24 15.61 0.21 3.42
N LEU A 25 16.70 0.47 4.14
CA LEU A 25 18.06 0.22 3.64
C LEU A 25 18.24 -1.25 3.24
N GLY A 26 18.69 -1.45 2.00
CA GLY A 26 18.92 -2.77 1.41
C GLY A 26 17.72 -3.37 0.68
N PHE A 27 16.61 -2.64 0.60
CA PHE A 27 15.55 -2.91 -0.36
C PHE A 27 15.93 -2.34 -1.74
N SER A 28 15.54 -3.04 -2.80
CA SER A 28 15.79 -2.59 -4.18
C SER A 28 14.85 -1.42 -4.51
N PRO A 29 15.24 -0.47 -5.36
CA PRO A 29 14.36 0.63 -5.76
C PRO A 29 13.04 0.13 -6.35
N SER A 30 11.99 0.95 -6.19
CA SER A 30 10.72 0.72 -6.88
C SER A 30 10.95 0.74 -8.39
N THR A 31 10.30 -0.18 -9.09
CA THR A 31 10.34 -0.26 -10.56
C THR A 31 9.30 0.64 -11.23
N GLU A 32 8.45 1.33 -10.46
CA GLU A 32 7.32 2.15 -10.94
C GLU A 32 6.37 1.40 -11.89
N THR A 33 6.43 0.07 -11.87
CA THR A 33 5.57 -0.83 -12.62
C THR A 33 4.51 -1.41 -11.72
N MET A 34 3.42 -1.91 -12.28
CA MET A 34 2.45 -2.67 -11.51
C MET A 34 2.98 -4.02 -10.98
N SER A 35 4.23 -4.37 -11.35
CA SER A 35 4.95 -5.52 -10.82
C SER A 35 6.01 -5.13 -9.78
N THR A 36 6.17 -5.99 -8.78
CA THR A 36 7.29 -6.01 -7.82
C THR A 36 8.43 -6.93 -8.26
N PHE A 37 8.39 -7.42 -9.50
CA PHE A 37 9.46 -8.28 -10.02
C PHE A 37 10.81 -7.57 -9.98
N GLY A 38 11.83 -8.27 -9.46
CA GLY A 38 13.18 -7.70 -9.29
C GLY A 38 13.36 -6.86 -8.02
N GLN A 39 12.28 -6.56 -7.29
CA GLN A 39 12.38 -5.86 -6.01
C GLN A 39 12.70 -6.84 -4.88
N ASN A 40 13.95 -6.80 -4.42
CA ASN A 40 14.49 -7.72 -3.43
C ASN A 40 15.03 -7.00 -2.20
N PHE A 41 15.06 -7.69 -1.07
CA PHE A 41 15.79 -7.26 0.12
C PHE A 41 17.13 -8.00 0.19
N ARG A 42 18.24 -7.28 -0.01
CA ARG A 42 19.61 -7.84 0.00
C ARG A 42 19.78 -9.08 -0.89
N GLY A 43 19.10 -9.09 -2.05
CA GLY A 43 19.11 -10.21 -3.01
C GLY A 43 18.16 -11.37 -2.69
N GLY A 44 17.48 -11.35 -1.54
CA GLY A 44 16.41 -12.31 -1.19
C GLY A 44 15.02 -11.73 -1.41
N LYS A 45 14.03 -12.59 -1.60
CA LYS A 45 12.62 -12.18 -1.73
C LYS A 45 12.12 -11.61 -0.39
N ALA A 46 11.29 -10.58 -0.45
CA ALA A 46 10.55 -10.10 0.72
C ALA A 46 9.17 -10.77 0.75
N ILE A 47 8.75 -11.23 1.93
CA ILE A 47 7.39 -11.71 2.17
C ILE A 47 6.54 -10.53 2.64
N VAL A 48 5.35 -10.37 2.08
CA VAL A 48 4.42 -9.29 2.41
C VAL A 48 3.22 -9.83 3.19
N MET A 49 2.89 -9.15 4.28
CA MET A 49 1.72 -9.38 5.10
C MET A 49 0.90 -8.11 5.22
N ILE A 50 -0.41 -8.25 5.36
CA ILE A 50 -1.33 -7.18 5.77
C ILE A 50 -1.94 -7.57 7.10
N ASP A 51 -1.73 -6.76 8.14
CA ASP A 51 -2.20 -7.02 9.51
C ASP A 51 -1.85 -8.44 10.01
N GLY A 52 -0.65 -8.93 9.65
CA GLY A 52 -0.17 -10.27 10.00
C GLY A 52 -0.71 -11.43 9.14
N VAL A 53 -1.58 -11.17 8.18
CA VAL A 53 -2.06 -12.16 7.20
C VAL A 53 -1.16 -12.16 5.97
N LEU A 54 -0.64 -13.33 5.59
CA LEU A 54 0.21 -13.48 4.41
C LEU A 54 -0.56 -13.21 3.12
N ILE A 55 -0.09 -12.25 2.33
CA ILE A 55 -0.60 -11.98 0.98
C ILE A 55 0.32 -12.61 -0.07
N SER A 56 1.63 -12.62 0.19
CA SER A 56 2.59 -13.36 -0.63
C SER A 56 2.29 -14.86 -0.53
N THR A 57 2.11 -15.53 -1.68
CA THR A 57 2.00 -16.99 -1.67
C THR A 57 3.38 -17.61 -1.45
N THR A 58 3.47 -18.58 -0.54
CA THR A 58 4.75 -19.23 -0.14
C THR A 58 5.45 -19.98 -1.28
N LEU A 59 4.71 -20.32 -2.35
CA LEU A 59 5.21 -21.08 -3.50
C LEU A 59 5.61 -20.20 -4.68
N ARG A 60 5.08 -18.97 -4.78
CA ARG A 60 5.39 -18.02 -5.86
C ARG A 60 5.05 -16.59 -5.42
N ALA A 61 6.06 -15.73 -5.34
CA ALA A 61 5.80 -14.29 -5.26
C ALA A 61 4.96 -13.90 -6.51
N GLY A 62 3.75 -13.40 -6.30
CA GLY A 62 2.83 -13.05 -7.40
C GLY A 62 3.37 -11.90 -8.24
N GLY A 63 4.43 -11.26 -7.75
CA GLY A 63 5.08 -10.14 -8.39
C GLY A 63 4.20 -8.91 -8.37
N ARG A 64 3.19 -8.84 -7.48
CA ARG A 64 2.28 -7.70 -7.28
C ARG A 64 1.92 -7.52 -5.80
N ASP A 65 2.66 -8.18 -4.91
CA ASP A 65 2.32 -8.31 -3.49
C ASP A 65 2.38 -6.96 -2.75
N LEU A 66 3.19 -6.00 -3.24
CA LEU A 66 3.25 -4.64 -2.71
C LEU A 66 2.23 -3.70 -3.36
N GLN A 67 1.34 -4.22 -4.20
CA GLN A 67 0.23 -3.49 -4.84
C GLN A 67 -1.09 -4.17 -4.52
N SER A 68 -1.27 -4.47 -3.24
CA SER A 68 -2.45 -5.14 -2.75
C SER A 68 -3.19 -4.30 -1.72
N ILE A 69 -2.81 -3.04 -1.51
CA ILE A 69 -3.40 -2.13 -0.53
C ILE A 69 -3.04 -0.68 -0.87
N SER A 70 -4.01 0.24 -0.75
CA SER A 70 -3.76 1.68 -0.89
C SER A 70 -2.88 2.20 0.24
N VAL A 71 -1.99 3.16 -0.06
CA VAL A 71 -1.14 3.82 0.96
C VAL A 71 -1.95 4.65 1.96
N ASP A 72 -3.16 5.08 1.57
CA ASP A 72 -4.06 5.89 2.40
C ASP A 72 -4.62 5.14 3.60
N VAL A 73 -4.69 3.81 3.53
CA VAL A 73 -5.22 2.96 4.61
C VAL A 73 -4.13 2.37 5.50
N ILE A 74 -2.86 2.52 5.13
CA ILE A 74 -1.72 2.02 5.91
C ILE A 74 -1.51 2.91 7.11
N GLN A 75 -1.41 2.37 8.32
CA GLN A 75 -1.01 3.12 9.51
C GLN A 75 0.50 3.07 9.74
N SER A 76 1.12 1.92 9.51
CA SER A 76 2.56 1.73 9.69
C SER A 76 3.06 0.53 8.92
N ILE A 77 4.36 0.54 8.61
CA ILE A 77 5.05 -0.59 8.00
C ILE A 77 6.11 -1.08 8.99
N GLU A 78 6.11 -2.39 9.20
CA GLU A 78 7.12 -3.09 9.98
C GLU A 78 7.96 -3.95 9.05
N VAL A 79 9.28 -3.86 9.20
CA VAL A 79 10.21 -4.66 8.41
C VAL A 79 11.12 -5.43 9.34
N ILE A 80 10.98 -6.75 9.30
CA ILE A 80 11.83 -7.70 10.02
C ILE A 80 12.86 -8.21 9.02
N LYS A 81 14.13 -7.90 9.30
CA LYS A 81 15.25 -8.25 8.42
C LYS A 81 15.67 -9.69 8.69
N GLY A 82 15.84 -10.47 7.63
CA GLY A 82 16.29 -11.86 7.70
C GLY A 82 15.17 -12.90 7.65
N ALA A 83 15.59 -14.15 7.50
CA ALA A 83 14.71 -15.30 7.41
C ALA A 83 14.12 -15.65 8.78
N SER A 84 12.81 -15.93 8.82
CA SER A 84 12.14 -16.49 9.99
C SER A 84 11.44 -17.78 9.62
N ALA A 85 11.70 -18.83 10.41
CA ALA A 85 11.02 -20.12 10.26
C ALA A 85 9.51 -20.04 10.51
N MET A 86 9.04 -19.02 11.23
CA MET A 86 7.61 -18.80 11.51
C MET A 86 6.81 -18.41 10.26
N TYR A 87 7.45 -17.78 9.28
CA TYR A 87 6.77 -17.17 8.13
C TYR A 87 7.22 -17.75 6.78
N GLY A 88 8.04 -18.81 6.76
CA GLY A 88 8.42 -19.49 5.53
C GLY A 88 9.62 -20.44 5.65
N SER A 89 9.96 -21.07 4.53
CA SER A 89 11.04 -22.08 4.38
C SER A 89 12.47 -21.51 4.44
N GLY A 90 12.68 -20.35 5.06
CA GLY A 90 14.02 -19.77 5.26
C GLY A 90 14.63 -19.05 4.06
N GLU A 91 13.95 -18.95 2.91
CA GLU A 91 14.46 -18.25 1.71
C GLU A 91 14.23 -16.72 1.75
N ALA A 92 13.33 -16.26 2.62
CA ALA A 92 12.95 -14.84 2.69
C ALA A 92 14.09 -13.97 3.23
N GLY A 93 14.48 -12.94 2.47
CA GLY A 93 15.47 -11.95 2.88
C GLY A 93 14.93 -10.98 3.93
N ALA A 94 13.62 -10.70 3.89
CA ALA A 94 12.92 -9.90 4.89
C ALA A 94 11.42 -10.23 4.91
N ILE A 95 10.77 -9.83 5.99
CA ILE A 95 9.33 -9.87 6.15
C ILE A 95 8.84 -8.44 6.32
N ILE A 96 7.84 -8.08 5.54
CA ILE A 96 7.23 -6.75 5.49
C ILE A 96 5.78 -6.92 5.94
N ASN A 97 5.45 -6.34 7.08
CA ASN A 97 4.08 -6.32 7.59
C ASN A 97 3.51 -4.92 7.45
N VAL A 98 2.48 -4.81 6.62
CA VAL A 98 1.70 -3.59 6.43
C VAL A 98 0.58 -3.59 7.46
N ILE A 99 0.64 -2.68 8.41
CA ILE A 99 -0.40 -2.52 9.42
C ILE A 99 -1.37 -1.47 8.92
N SER A 100 -2.64 -1.83 8.72
CA SER A 100 -3.66 -0.87 8.32
C SER A 100 -4.16 -0.07 9.52
N LYS A 101 -4.83 1.06 9.25
CA LYS A 101 -5.46 1.91 10.25
C LYS A 101 -6.31 1.09 11.23
N LYS A 102 -6.33 1.54 12.49
CA LYS A 102 -7.12 0.96 13.57
C LYS A 102 -8.29 1.88 13.92
N PRO A 103 -9.38 1.35 14.50
CA PRO A 103 -10.45 2.18 15.04
C PRO A 103 -9.91 3.22 16.02
N THR A 104 -10.46 4.42 15.94
CA THR A 104 -10.14 5.55 16.83
C THR A 104 -10.95 5.43 18.11
N VAL A 105 -10.46 6.00 19.22
CA VAL A 105 -11.18 5.94 20.50
C VAL A 105 -12.54 6.63 20.40
N ASN A 106 -12.57 7.82 19.80
CA ASN A 106 -13.81 8.56 19.53
C ASN A 106 -14.21 8.38 18.07
N PHE A 107 -15.48 8.70 17.76
CA PHE A 107 -15.90 8.82 16.38
C PHE A 107 -15.10 9.91 15.66
N GLU A 108 -14.44 9.54 14.58
CA GLU A 108 -13.66 10.41 13.72
C GLU A 108 -14.01 10.17 12.26
N MET A 109 -14.04 11.26 11.50
CA MET A 109 -14.12 11.25 10.05
C MET A 109 -12.90 11.96 9.49
N HIS A 110 -12.22 11.32 8.54
CA HIS A 110 -11.04 11.90 7.91
C HIS A 110 -11.18 11.82 6.40
N THR A 111 -11.11 12.98 5.75
CA THR A 111 -11.11 13.11 4.30
C THR A 111 -9.72 13.54 3.85
N THR A 112 -9.15 12.82 2.90
CA THR A 112 -7.88 13.17 2.25
C THR A 112 -8.17 13.36 0.78
N VAL A 113 -7.69 14.46 0.21
CA VAL A 113 -7.70 14.73 -1.23
C VAL A 113 -6.28 15.02 -1.68
N GLY A 114 -5.89 14.49 -2.83
CA GLY A 114 -4.55 14.63 -3.38
C GLY A 114 -4.60 15.01 -4.86
N VAL A 115 -3.61 15.77 -5.28
CA VAL A 115 -3.35 16.10 -6.69
C VAL A 115 -1.88 15.87 -6.93
N GLU A 116 -1.55 15.18 -8.01
CA GLU A 116 -0.18 14.84 -8.37
C GLU A 116 0.05 15.21 -9.83
N ALA A 117 0.96 16.15 -10.12
CA ALA A 117 1.15 16.69 -11.46
C ALA A 117 2.63 16.91 -11.77
N PHE A 118 2.96 16.84 -13.07
CA PHE A 118 4.27 17.23 -13.58
C PHE A 118 4.22 18.70 -14.00
N ALA A 119 5.23 19.48 -13.63
CA ALA A 119 5.22 20.95 -13.76
C ALA A 119 4.95 21.43 -15.20
N ASP A 120 5.43 20.68 -16.20
CA ASP A 120 5.28 21.01 -17.61
C ASP A 120 4.05 20.33 -18.27
N GLU A 121 3.38 19.40 -17.58
CA GLU A 121 2.27 18.58 -18.10
C GLU A 121 1.11 18.49 -17.09
N LEU A 122 0.52 19.65 -16.75
CA LEU A 122 -0.58 19.75 -15.78
C LEU A 122 -1.89 19.10 -16.27
N SER A 123 -2.04 18.87 -17.57
CA SER A 123 -3.23 18.24 -18.16
C SER A 123 -3.39 16.77 -17.78
N ASP A 124 -2.30 16.10 -17.41
CA ASP A 124 -2.28 14.69 -17.05
C ASP A 124 -2.09 14.46 -15.56
N ALA A 125 -2.50 15.43 -14.74
CA ALA A 125 -2.45 15.31 -13.30
C ALA A 125 -3.29 14.13 -12.80
N GLY A 126 -2.73 13.34 -11.90
CA GLY A 126 -3.47 12.35 -11.12
C GLY A 126 -4.21 13.00 -9.95
N TYR A 127 -5.29 12.35 -9.53
CA TYR A 127 -6.15 12.80 -8.45
C TYR A 127 -6.45 11.65 -7.48
N SER A 128 -6.49 11.94 -6.18
CA SER A 128 -6.91 10.96 -5.19
C SER A 128 -7.92 11.52 -4.21
N ILE A 129 -8.80 10.63 -3.74
CA ILE A 129 -9.73 10.91 -2.65
C ILE A 129 -9.83 9.69 -1.74
N SER A 130 -9.80 9.93 -0.44
CA SER A 130 -9.96 8.90 0.58
C SER A 130 -10.84 9.42 1.70
N GLN A 131 -11.83 8.62 2.09
CA GLN A 131 -12.73 8.91 3.20
C GLN A 131 -12.65 7.79 4.22
N THR A 132 -12.31 8.14 5.45
CA THR A 132 -12.29 7.22 6.60
C THR A 132 -13.39 7.59 7.59
N PHE A 133 -14.06 6.58 8.11
CA PHE A 133 -14.95 6.65 9.27
C PHE A 133 -14.43 5.66 10.31
N SER A 134 -14.21 6.09 11.54
CA SER A 134 -13.71 5.21 12.60
C SER A 134 -14.25 5.61 13.95
N GLY A 135 -14.29 4.65 14.88
CA GLY A 135 -14.65 4.91 16.26
C GLY A 135 -14.71 3.64 17.08
N THR A 136 -14.78 3.81 18.40
CA THR A 136 -15.03 2.72 19.34
C THR A 136 -16.28 3.06 20.14
N THR A 137 -17.19 2.11 20.27
CA THR A 137 -18.41 2.29 21.08
C THR A 137 -18.11 2.16 22.58
N ASP A 138 -19.06 2.54 23.43
CA ASP A 138 -18.97 2.32 24.89
C ASP A 138 -18.91 0.83 25.29
N SER A 139 -19.21 -0.07 24.35
CA SER A 139 -19.13 -1.52 24.54
C SER A 139 -17.80 -2.11 24.05
N ASP A 140 -16.76 -1.28 23.88
CA ASP A 140 -15.44 -1.68 23.36
C ASP A 140 -15.47 -2.31 21.94
N LEU A 141 -16.50 -1.99 21.15
CA LEU A 141 -16.57 -2.38 19.74
C LEU A 141 -15.92 -1.28 18.88
N GLY A 142 -14.70 -1.54 18.41
CA GLY A 142 -14.01 -0.74 17.41
C GLY A 142 -14.54 -1.03 16.01
N TYR A 143 -14.74 0.03 15.23
CA TYR A 143 -15.07 -0.05 13.81
C TYR A 143 -14.24 0.92 12.98
N LEU A 144 -13.91 0.51 11.76
CA LEU A 144 -13.29 1.36 10.75
C LEU A 144 -13.79 0.99 9.36
N LEU A 145 -14.18 2.00 8.60
CA LEU A 145 -14.45 1.92 7.17
C LEU A 145 -13.60 2.95 6.44
N ASN A 146 -12.85 2.52 5.45
CA ASN A 146 -12.19 3.41 4.49
C ASN A 146 -12.65 3.09 3.06
N LEU A 147 -12.90 4.15 2.32
CA LEU A 147 -13.16 4.13 0.88
C LEU A 147 -12.13 5.05 0.23
N SER A 148 -11.38 4.57 -0.75
CA SER A 148 -10.46 5.42 -1.51
C SER A 148 -10.47 5.10 -3.00
N GLY A 149 -10.19 6.14 -3.78
CA GLY A 149 -10.03 6.10 -5.22
C GLY A 149 -8.87 6.98 -5.65
N LYS A 150 -8.07 6.52 -6.60
CA LYS A 150 -6.93 7.27 -7.17
C LYS A 150 -6.85 7.07 -8.67
N ASP A 151 -6.91 8.17 -9.40
CA ASP A 151 -6.45 8.28 -10.79
C ASP A 151 -4.97 8.66 -10.74
N ARG A 152 -4.11 7.86 -11.37
CA ARG A 152 -2.65 8.08 -11.31
C ARG A 152 -2.13 9.08 -12.33
N GLY A 153 -2.93 9.51 -13.29
CA GLY A 153 -2.50 10.36 -14.40
C GLY A 153 -1.35 9.74 -15.19
N ASN A 154 -0.70 10.52 -16.04
CA ASN A 154 0.45 10.05 -16.82
C ASN A 154 1.79 10.31 -16.12
N LEU A 155 2.76 9.44 -16.37
CA LEU A 155 4.12 9.58 -15.87
C LEU A 155 5.03 10.07 -16.98
N TYR A 156 6.00 10.94 -16.65
CA TYR A 156 6.91 11.55 -17.62
C TYR A 156 8.37 11.42 -17.18
N ASP A 157 9.28 11.27 -18.15
CA ASP A 157 10.73 11.33 -17.92
C ASP A 157 11.25 12.78 -17.82
N ALA A 158 12.52 12.95 -17.45
CA ALA A 158 13.13 14.27 -17.30
C ALA A 158 13.27 15.07 -18.60
N ASN A 159 13.04 14.45 -19.77
CA ASN A 159 13.02 15.11 -21.07
C ASN A 159 11.59 15.42 -21.53
N GLY A 160 10.56 15.13 -20.71
CA GLY A 160 9.15 15.35 -21.03
C GLY A 160 8.51 14.24 -21.86
N ASN A 161 9.15 13.07 -22.03
CA ASN A 161 8.52 11.95 -22.72
C ASN A 161 7.64 11.16 -21.76
N GLN A 162 6.41 10.87 -22.17
CA GLN A 162 5.51 9.99 -21.42
C GLN A 162 6.15 8.60 -21.27
N LEU A 163 6.20 8.11 -20.04
CA LEU A 163 6.61 6.75 -19.74
C LEU A 163 5.50 5.79 -20.16
N PRO A 164 5.85 4.66 -20.80
CA PRO A 164 4.85 3.71 -21.28
C PRO A 164 4.05 3.11 -20.12
N GLY A 165 2.73 2.97 -20.32
CA GLY A 165 1.80 2.31 -19.39
C GLY A 165 2.04 0.82 -19.17
N ALA A 166 3.06 0.21 -19.80
CA ALA A 166 3.48 -1.17 -19.53
C ALA A 166 4.98 -1.41 -19.83
N PRO A 167 5.91 -0.84 -19.04
CA PRO A 167 7.34 -1.09 -19.22
C PRO A 167 7.62 -2.60 -19.12
N ASN A 168 8.30 -3.17 -20.12
CA ASN A 168 8.68 -4.58 -20.17
C ASN A 168 7.51 -5.58 -20.02
N SER A 169 6.29 -5.20 -20.43
CA SER A 169 5.07 -6.02 -20.30
C SER A 169 4.66 -6.34 -18.86
N GLN A 170 5.14 -5.56 -17.88
CA GLN A 170 4.83 -5.77 -16.46
C GLN A 170 3.71 -4.86 -15.92
N GLY A 171 3.08 -4.06 -16.79
CA GLY A 171 2.15 -2.99 -16.43
C GLY A 171 2.89 -1.80 -15.82
N GLY A 172 2.54 -0.59 -16.21
CA GLY A 172 3.06 0.68 -15.73
C GLY A 172 2.12 1.22 -14.67
N MET A 173 2.64 2.02 -13.75
CA MET A 173 1.79 2.70 -12.78
C MET A 173 1.15 3.98 -13.31
N GLY A 174 1.65 4.52 -14.42
CA GLY A 174 0.96 5.61 -15.12
C GLY A 174 -0.30 5.10 -15.80
N ASP A 175 -1.27 5.99 -15.96
CA ASP A 175 -2.56 5.75 -16.61
C ASP A 175 -3.32 4.58 -15.98
N ALA A 176 -3.44 4.61 -14.64
CA ALA A 176 -4.10 3.55 -13.90
C ALA A 176 -5.04 4.11 -12.82
N ASP A 177 -6.17 3.43 -12.68
CA ASP A 177 -7.22 3.71 -11.70
C ASP A 177 -7.17 2.70 -10.56
N GLU A 178 -7.12 3.20 -9.32
CA GLU A 178 -7.14 2.42 -8.10
C GLU A 178 -8.42 2.63 -7.31
N TYR A 179 -8.94 1.54 -6.76
CA TYR A 179 -10.06 1.53 -5.82
C TYR A 179 -9.72 0.61 -4.64
N ASP A 180 -9.90 1.12 -3.43
CA ASP A 180 -9.66 0.37 -2.19
C ASP A 180 -10.82 0.55 -1.23
N VAL A 181 -11.30 -0.56 -0.69
CA VAL A 181 -12.29 -0.62 0.37
C VAL A 181 -11.71 -1.45 1.51
N LEU A 182 -11.58 -0.84 2.68
CA LEU A 182 -11.15 -1.50 3.90
C LEU A 182 -12.24 -1.39 4.97
N PHE A 183 -12.61 -2.52 5.54
CA PHE A 183 -13.52 -2.61 6.66
C PHE A 183 -12.88 -3.42 7.80
N LYS A 184 -12.95 -2.88 9.01
CA LYS A 184 -12.46 -3.54 10.22
C LYS A 184 -13.48 -3.43 11.33
N LEU A 185 -13.64 -4.53 12.05
CA LEU A 185 -14.31 -4.59 13.35
C LEU A 185 -13.37 -5.25 14.33
N ASP A 186 -13.28 -4.72 15.54
CA ASP A 186 -12.66 -5.46 16.63
C ASP A 186 -13.41 -5.24 17.94
N GLN A 187 -13.54 -6.32 18.69
CA GLN A 187 -14.25 -6.36 19.97
C GLN A 187 -13.27 -6.86 21.02
N GLU A 188 -13.01 -6.02 22.02
CA GLU A 188 -12.33 -6.44 23.23
C GLU A 188 -13.33 -7.12 24.17
N MET A 189 -12.91 -8.23 24.78
CA MET A 189 -13.65 -8.96 25.81
C MET A 189 -12.69 -9.17 26.99
N ASP A 190 -13.20 -9.47 28.17
CA ASP A 190 -12.42 -9.54 29.42
C ASP A 190 -11.09 -10.34 29.36
N SER A 191 -11.00 -11.34 28.48
CA SER A 191 -9.78 -12.16 28.31
C SER A 191 -9.42 -12.48 26.87
N SER A 192 -10.10 -11.88 25.90
CA SER A 192 -9.91 -12.20 24.49
C SER A 192 -10.31 -11.04 23.59
N ARG A 193 -9.66 -10.96 22.43
CA ARG A 193 -10.01 -10.01 21.38
C ARG A 193 -10.41 -10.76 20.13
N VAL A 194 -11.50 -10.34 19.51
CA VAL A 194 -11.90 -10.82 18.18
C VAL A 194 -11.78 -9.66 17.22
N ALA A 195 -11.07 -9.87 16.11
CA ALA A 195 -10.94 -8.88 15.05
C ALA A 195 -11.34 -9.49 13.71
N LEU A 196 -12.09 -8.74 12.93
CA LEU A 196 -12.48 -9.04 11.57
C LEU A 196 -11.92 -7.94 10.66
N LEU A 197 -11.28 -8.36 9.58
CA LEU A 197 -10.83 -7.49 8.51
C LEU A 197 -11.40 -8.01 7.19
N ALA A 198 -12.05 -7.12 6.45
CA ALA A 198 -12.44 -7.33 5.07
C ALA A 198 -11.81 -6.24 4.23
N HIS A 199 -11.16 -6.64 3.14
CA HIS A 199 -10.41 -5.73 2.29
C HIS A 199 -10.60 -6.12 0.83
N HIS A 200 -10.84 -5.13 -0.02
CA HIS A 200 -10.92 -5.29 -1.46
C HIS A 200 -10.15 -4.17 -2.12
N TYR A 201 -9.13 -4.54 -2.88
CA TYR A 201 -8.31 -3.62 -3.66
C TYR A 201 -8.34 -4.03 -5.13
N LYS A 202 -8.46 -3.03 -5.99
CA LYS A 202 -8.44 -3.20 -7.44
C LYS A 202 -7.67 -2.06 -8.07
N ILE A 203 -6.78 -2.42 -8.98
CA ILE A 203 -6.08 -1.49 -9.87
C ILE A 203 -6.32 -1.92 -11.31
N LEU A 204 -6.63 -0.95 -12.17
CA LEU A 204 -6.93 -1.15 -13.58
C LEU A 204 -6.09 -0.18 -14.39
N GLU A 205 -5.55 -0.64 -15.52
CA GLU A 205 -5.03 0.27 -16.54
C GLU A 205 -6.22 1.03 -17.13
N SER A 206 -6.11 2.35 -17.18
CA SER A 206 -7.18 3.21 -17.68
C SER A 206 -7.21 3.12 -19.20
N ASP A 207 -8.40 2.97 -19.77
CA ASP A 207 -8.57 2.68 -21.20
C ASP A 207 -8.83 3.97 -22.00
N HIS A 208 -8.09 5.04 -21.68
CA HIS A 208 -8.21 6.35 -22.34
C HIS A 208 -7.54 6.31 -23.73
N ARG A 209 -8.20 5.65 -24.69
CA ARG A 209 -7.87 5.70 -26.13
C ARG A 209 -8.78 6.63 -26.90
#